data_AF-A0A973BRV6-F1
#
_entry.id   AF-A0A973BRV6-F1
#
_cell.length_a   1.000
_cell.length_b   1.000
_cell.length_c   1.000
_cell.angle_alpha   90.00
_cell.angle_beta   90.00
_cell.angle_gamma   90.00
#
_symmetry.space_group_name_H-M   'P 1'
#
loop_
_entity.id
_entity.type
_entity.pdbx_description
1 polymer ?
#
loop_
_entity_poly.entity_id
_entity_poly.type
_entity_poly.pdbx_seq_one_letter_code
_entity_poly.pdbx_strand_id
1 'polypeptide(L)'
;MTRGRRLPFALAPLVAVALFAGCSDGETSDPENGCEASMQEAAGIDNNEQAITDIDPAIANCPDVASFVDASNKYPEALNGQDPNTVISDRCNDSAEGAICDEIAP
;
A
#
# COMPACT_ATOMS: atom_id res chain seq x y z
N MET A 1 12.21 -2.67 73.34
CA MET A 1 13.18 -2.73 72.22
C MET A 1 12.72 -3.83 71.28
N THR A 2 11.99 -3.48 70.23
CA THR A 2 11.34 -4.46 69.33
C THR A 2 11.83 -4.17 67.91
N ARG A 3 12.76 -5.01 67.41
CA ARG A 3 13.39 -4.85 66.10
C ARG A 3 12.46 -5.38 65.01
N GLY A 4 11.94 -4.48 64.18
CA GLY A 4 11.11 -4.78 63.02
C GLY A 4 11.90 -5.49 61.91
N ARG A 5 11.27 -6.49 61.31
CA ARG A 5 11.75 -7.29 60.16
C ARG A 5 11.98 -6.39 58.94
N ARG A 6 13.18 -6.46 58.35
CA ARG A 6 13.47 -5.91 57.02
C ARG A 6 13.22 -7.00 55.98
N LEU A 7 12.26 -6.75 55.08
CA LEU A 7 12.03 -7.55 53.89
C LEU A 7 13.16 -7.31 52.87
N PRO A 8 13.68 -8.35 52.18
CA PRO A 8 14.62 -8.18 51.10
C PRO A 8 13.90 -7.65 49.85
N PHE A 9 14.26 -6.44 49.43
CA PHE A 9 13.94 -5.91 48.11
C PHE A 9 14.76 -6.67 47.07
N ALA A 10 14.20 -7.78 46.58
CA ALA A 10 14.58 -8.37 45.31
C ALA A 10 13.50 -7.96 44.31
N LEU A 11 13.81 -7.00 43.43
CA LEU A 11 13.09 -6.82 42.17
C LEU A 11 14.10 -6.31 41.15
N ALA A 12 14.44 -7.24 40.27
CA ALA A 12 15.35 -7.12 39.15
C ALA A 12 14.75 -6.18 38.06
N PRO A 13 15.54 -5.77 37.06
CA PRO A 13 15.25 -4.64 36.20
C PRO A 13 14.13 -4.99 35.21
N LEU A 14 13.07 -4.18 35.19
CA LEU A 14 12.10 -4.20 34.10
C LEU A 14 12.73 -3.53 32.89
N VAL A 15 13.23 -4.39 32.02
CA VAL A 15 13.44 -4.18 30.59
C VAL A 15 12.20 -3.49 30.01
N ALA A 16 12.32 -2.21 29.67
CA ALA A 16 11.38 -1.53 28.79
C ALA A 16 12.00 -1.51 27.39
N VAL A 17 11.74 -2.59 26.63
CA VAL A 17 11.89 -2.56 25.18
C VAL A 17 10.86 -1.55 24.67
N ALA A 18 11.32 -0.35 24.32
CA ALA A 18 10.56 0.50 23.41
C ALA A 18 10.64 -0.16 22.04
N LEU A 19 9.69 -1.06 21.78
CA LEU A 19 9.33 -1.48 20.43
C LEU A 19 8.90 -0.21 19.71
N PHE A 20 9.76 0.30 18.84
CA PHE A 20 9.33 1.16 17.76
C PHE A 20 8.29 0.36 16.99
N ALA A 21 7.02 0.74 17.16
CA ALA A 21 5.96 0.35 16.25
C ALA A 21 6.41 0.81 14.86
N GLY A 22 6.48 -0.15 13.94
CA GLY A 22 7.15 -0.01 12.66
C GLY A 22 6.68 1.21 11.87
N CYS A 23 7.62 2.11 11.59
CA CYS A 23 7.78 2.58 10.23
C CYS A 23 8.76 1.56 9.62
N SER A 24 8.22 0.56 8.94
CA SER A 24 9.02 -0.21 8.00
C SER A 24 9.30 0.71 6.82
N ASP A 25 10.26 1.61 7.00
CA ASP A 25 11.08 2.19 5.94
C ASP A 25 11.95 1.05 5.37
N GLY A 26 11.25 0.08 4.78
CA GLY A 26 11.79 -1.02 4.00
C GLY A 26 11.21 -0.86 2.61
N GLU A 27 11.65 0.20 1.94
CA GLU A 27 11.53 0.39 0.50
C GLU A 27 12.35 -0.71 -0.20
N THR A 28 11.91 -1.95 -0.04
CA THR A 28 12.17 -2.96 -1.05
C THR A 28 11.30 -2.50 -2.21
N SER A 29 11.93 -1.88 -3.21
CA SER A 29 11.35 -1.59 -4.51
C SER A 29 11.01 -2.91 -5.22
N ASP A 30 10.09 -3.69 -4.64
CA ASP A 30 9.36 -4.72 -5.36
C ASP A 30 8.29 -3.96 -6.13
N PRO A 31 8.39 -3.85 -7.47
CA PRO A 31 7.40 -3.14 -8.27
C PRO A 31 5.98 -3.71 -8.07
N GLU A 32 5.88 -4.99 -7.73
CA GLU A 32 4.62 -5.65 -7.35
C GLU A 32 3.98 -5.05 -6.09
N ASN A 33 4.78 -4.61 -5.12
CA ASN A 33 4.29 -4.06 -3.86
C ASN A 33 3.83 -2.60 -4.02
N GLY A 34 4.46 -1.84 -4.92
CA GLY A 34 4.04 -0.47 -5.27
C GLY A 34 2.71 -0.45 -6.02
N CYS A 35 2.53 -1.38 -6.96
CA CYS A 35 1.28 -1.57 -7.70
C CYS A 35 0.10 -1.84 -6.76
N GLU A 36 0.23 -2.85 -5.89
CA GLU A 36 -0.84 -3.25 -4.96
C GLU A 36 -1.15 -2.14 -3.95
N ALA A 37 -0.12 -1.50 -3.39
CA ALA A 37 -0.29 -0.40 -2.44
C ALA A 37 -1.05 0.78 -3.06
N SER A 38 -0.64 1.24 -4.25
CA SER A 38 -1.34 2.33 -4.94
C SER A 38 -2.78 1.98 -5.30
N MET A 39 -3.04 0.72 -5.66
CA MET A 39 -4.40 0.25 -5.94
C MET A 39 -5.27 0.22 -4.68
N GLN A 40 -4.70 -0.22 -3.56
CA GLN A 40 -5.35 -0.21 -2.26
C GLN A 40 -5.66 1.23 -1.80
N GLU A 41 -4.75 2.17 -2.02
CA GLU A 41 -4.97 3.59 -1.73
C GLU A 41 -6.14 4.14 -2.53
N ALA A 42 -6.20 3.88 -3.84
CA ALA A 42 -7.30 4.29 -4.71
C ALA A 42 -8.65 3.67 -4.27
N ALA A 43 -8.65 2.41 -3.82
CA ALA A 43 -9.84 1.75 -3.27
C ALA A 43 -10.36 2.40 -1.97
N GLY A 44 -9.48 2.98 -1.17
CA GLY A 44 -9.82 3.65 0.08
C GLY A 44 -10.50 5.02 -0.10
N ILE A 45 -10.62 5.51 -1.33
CA ILE A 45 -11.18 6.83 -1.62
C ILE A 45 -12.69 6.70 -1.83
N ASP A 46 -13.48 7.09 -0.82
CA ASP A 46 -14.95 7.06 -0.84
C ASP A 46 -15.59 7.94 -1.95
N ASN A 47 -14.81 8.76 -2.67
CA ASN A 47 -15.30 9.56 -3.79
C ASN A 47 -15.00 8.86 -5.12
N ASN A 48 -15.86 7.92 -5.49
CA ASN A 48 -15.88 7.16 -6.74
C ASN A 48 -15.56 7.98 -8.01
N GLU A 49 -15.90 9.28 -8.08
CA GLU A 49 -15.57 10.14 -9.22
C GLU A 49 -14.07 10.48 -9.33
N GLN A 50 -13.33 10.50 -8.22
CA GLN A 50 -11.88 10.75 -8.19
C GLN A 50 -11.05 9.46 -8.20
N ALA A 51 -11.63 8.36 -7.70
CA ALA A 51 -10.97 7.06 -7.58
C ALA A 51 -10.27 6.61 -8.87
N ILE A 52 -10.82 6.92 -10.06
CA ILE A 52 -10.22 6.57 -11.36
C ILE A 52 -9.00 7.42 -11.70
N THR A 53 -8.98 8.70 -11.35
CA THR A 53 -7.77 9.55 -11.48
C THR A 53 -6.72 9.18 -10.45
N ASP A 54 -7.15 8.70 -9.28
CA ASP A 54 -6.27 8.30 -8.20
C ASP A 54 -5.57 6.95 -8.46
N ILE A 55 -5.92 6.25 -9.55
CA ILE A 55 -5.19 5.04 -9.97
C ILE A 55 -3.92 5.36 -10.76
N ASP A 56 -3.72 6.60 -11.20
CA ASP A 56 -2.51 7.01 -11.93
C ASP A 56 -1.20 6.56 -11.25
N PRO A 57 -1.03 6.69 -9.92
CA PRO A 57 0.12 6.11 -9.23
C PRO A 57 0.17 4.58 -9.36
N ALA A 58 -0.95 3.87 -9.37
CA ALA A 58 -0.96 2.43 -9.65
C ALA A 58 -0.49 2.15 -11.07
N ILE A 59 -0.94 2.93 -12.06
CA ILE A 59 -0.48 2.80 -13.46
C ILE A 59 1.03 3.07 -13.58
N ALA A 60 1.56 4.04 -12.84
CA ALA A 60 2.98 4.35 -12.84
C ALA A 60 3.84 3.28 -12.14
N ASN A 61 3.31 2.67 -11.07
CA ASN A 61 4.05 1.73 -10.22
C ASN A 61 3.90 0.26 -10.62
N CYS A 62 2.84 -0.11 -11.35
CA CYS A 62 2.69 -1.47 -11.84
C CYS A 62 3.74 -1.78 -12.92
N PRO A 63 4.39 -2.95 -12.88
CA PRO A 63 5.42 -3.32 -13.84
C PRO A 63 4.86 -3.72 -15.21
N ASP A 64 3.65 -4.30 -15.24
CA ASP A 64 2.98 -4.82 -16.43
C ASP A 64 1.46 -4.81 -16.25
N VAL A 65 0.72 -4.97 -17.36
CA VAL A 65 -0.75 -4.95 -17.37
C VAL A 65 -1.33 -6.09 -16.52
N ALA A 66 -0.70 -7.26 -16.49
CA ALA A 66 -1.20 -8.39 -15.70
C ALA A 66 -1.12 -8.11 -14.20
N SER A 67 -0.03 -7.50 -13.73
CA SER A 67 0.13 -7.04 -12.35
C SER A 67 -0.95 -6.02 -11.95
N PHE A 68 -1.27 -5.08 -12.84
CA PHE A 68 -2.37 -4.13 -12.59
C PHE A 68 -3.74 -4.82 -12.54
N VAL A 69 -4.01 -5.76 -13.45
CA VAL A 69 -5.26 -6.53 -13.47
C VAL A 69 -5.40 -7.34 -12.19
N ASP A 70 -4.34 -8.00 -11.73
CA ASP A 70 -4.33 -8.77 -10.49
C ASP A 70 -4.56 -7.89 -9.26
N ALA A 71 -3.94 -6.70 -9.18
CA ALA A 71 -4.21 -5.73 -8.13
C ALA A 71 -5.66 -5.21 -8.18
N SER A 72 -6.16 -4.89 -9.37
CA SER A 72 -7.53 -4.41 -9.58
C SER A 72 -8.58 -5.47 -9.21
N ASN A 73 -8.29 -6.75 -9.44
CA ASN A 73 -9.17 -7.85 -9.05
C ASN A 73 -9.26 -8.01 -7.52
N LYS A 74 -8.23 -7.61 -6.78
CA LYS A 74 -8.24 -7.57 -5.30
C LYS A 74 -9.02 -6.36 -4.78
N TYR A 75 -9.02 -5.26 -5.54
CA TYR A 75 -9.58 -3.96 -5.15
C TYR A 75 -10.54 -3.40 -6.23
N PRO A 76 -11.66 -4.09 -6.55
CA PRO A 76 -12.55 -3.69 -7.62
C PRO A 76 -13.22 -2.32 -7.40
N GLU A 77 -13.33 -1.88 -6.14
CA GLU A 77 -13.82 -0.56 -5.77
C GLU A 77 -12.93 0.58 -6.29
N ALA A 78 -11.61 0.37 -6.43
CA ALA A 78 -10.70 1.38 -6.97
C ALA A 78 -11.02 1.72 -8.43
N LEU A 79 -11.59 0.77 -9.17
CA LEU A 79 -12.01 0.96 -10.56
C LEU A 79 -13.50 1.26 -10.70
N ASN A 80 -14.25 1.40 -9.61
CA ASN A 80 -15.72 1.52 -9.64
C ASN A 80 -16.42 0.40 -10.42
N GLY A 81 -15.85 -0.82 -10.39
CA GLY A 81 -16.36 -1.96 -11.15
C GLY A 81 -16.15 -1.87 -12.68
N GLN A 82 -15.31 -0.96 -13.15
CA GLN A 82 -14.88 -0.93 -14.55
C GLN A 82 -13.87 -2.04 -14.84
N ASP A 83 -13.77 -2.40 -16.12
CA ASP A 83 -12.79 -3.37 -16.58
C ASP A 83 -11.37 -2.78 -16.48
N PRO A 84 -10.41 -3.47 -15.84
CA PRO A 84 -9.05 -2.96 -15.64
C PRO A 84 -8.34 -2.62 -16.95
N ASN A 85 -8.54 -3.41 -18.02
CA ASN A 85 -7.88 -3.16 -19.30
C ASN A 85 -8.45 -1.92 -19.98
N THR A 86 -9.76 -1.70 -19.87
CA THR A 86 -10.42 -0.50 -20.38
C THR A 86 -9.90 0.73 -19.67
N VAL A 87 -9.85 0.68 -18.33
CA VAL A 87 -9.38 1.79 -17.51
C VAL A 87 -7.92 2.13 -17.81
N ILE A 88 -7.03 1.13 -17.83
CA ILE A 88 -5.62 1.34 -18.16
C ILE A 88 -5.48 1.93 -19.57
N SER A 89 -6.24 1.44 -20.55
CA SER A 89 -6.17 1.92 -21.93
C SER A 89 -6.64 3.37 -22.03
N ASP A 90 -7.73 3.74 -21.37
CA ASP A 90 -8.23 5.11 -21.35
C ASP A 90 -7.25 6.05 -20.65
N ARG A 91 -6.70 5.66 -19.49
CA ARG A 91 -5.73 6.47 -18.76
C ARG A 91 -4.43 6.67 -19.55
N CYS A 92 -3.87 5.61 -20.14
CA CYS A 92 -2.65 5.69 -20.96
C CYS A 92 -2.84 6.50 -22.25
N ASN A 93 -4.07 6.58 -22.80
CA ASN A 93 -4.37 7.42 -23.96
C ASN A 93 -4.65 8.89 -23.58
N ASP A 94 -5.12 9.16 -22.36
CA ASP A 94 -5.54 10.49 -21.94
C ASP A 94 -4.41 11.28 -21.27
N SER A 95 -3.82 10.76 -20.20
CA SER A 95 -2.92 11.53 -19.32
C SER A 95 -1.93 10.72 -18.47
N ALA A 96 -2.12 9.42 -18.29
CA ALA A 96 -1.27 8.61 -17.39
C ALA A 96 0.04 8.20 -18.07
N GLU A 97 1.13 8.25 -17.30
CA GLU A 97 2.47 7.84 -17.73
C GLU A 97 2.95 6.69 -16.83
N GLY A 98 3.45 5.62 -17.43
CA GLY A 98 3.90 4.42 -16.70
C GLY A 98 4.44 3.34 -17.63
N ALA A 99 5.21 2.41 -17.08
CA ALA A 99 5.81 1.31 -17.84
C ALA A 99 4.75 0.48 -18.59
N ILE A 100 3.57 0.32 -17.99
CA ILE A 100 2.45 -0.40 -18.59
C ILE A 100 1.79 0.34 -19.75
N CYS A 101 1.91 1.67 -19.82
CA CYS A 101 1.42 2.44 -20.95
C CYS A 101 2.29 2.28 -22.19
N ASP A 102 3.60 2.05 -22.01
CA ASP A 102 4.54 1.76 -23.11
C ASP A 102 4.21 0.41 -23.78
N GLU A 103 3.68 -0.55 -23.01
CA GLU A 103 3.24 -1.86 -23.52
C GLU A 103 1.93 -1.80 -24.33
N ILE A 104 1.13 -0.74 -24.12
CA ILE A 104 -0.18 -0.54 -24.75
C ILE A 104 -0.10 0.43 -25.94
N ALA A 105 0.91 1.29 -25.96
CA ALA A 105 1.17 2.19 -27.07
C ALA A 105 1.45 1.39 -28.37
N PRO A 106 0.77 1.72 -29.49
CA PRO A 106 0.89 0.97 -30.75
C PRO A 106 2.21 1.18 -31.50
#